data_AF-A0A1Y2FMK7-F1
#
_entry.id   AF-A0A1Y2FMK7-F1
#
_cell.length_a   1.000
_cell.length_b   1.000
_cell.length_c   1.000
_cell.angle_alpha   90.00
_cell.angle_beta   90.00
_cell.angle_gamma   90.00
#
_symmetry.space_group_name_H-M   'P 1'
#
loop_
_entity.id
_entity.type
_entity.pdbx_description
1 polymer ?
#
loop_
_entity_poly.entity_id
_entity_poly.type
_entity_poly.pdbx_seq_one_letter_code
_entity_poly.pdbx_strand_id
1 'polypeptide(L)'
;LIDHGIEINESTNDGTTALMYAAANNNINMIQLLIDHGAELDVTTNDGVTPLMFACQNGQLEAIKFLIKKKVDINFHDNKGWNSVMHAVRNGNEKIIKYLIDHGANVNSSDEEGYNPLLLAAKYGLLNTIKCLIEYKADINKKDINGNNVL
;
A
#
# COMPACT_ATOMS: atom_id res chain seq x y z
N LEU A 1 -28.82 1.66 -2.10
CA LEU A 1 -27.82 2.75 -2.01
C LEU A 1 -27.22 3.00 -3.40
N ILE A 2 -26.51 2.04 -4.00
CA ILE A 2 -26.00 2.19 -5.38
C ILE A 2 -27.16 2.27 -6.41
N ASP A 3 -28.23 1.49 -6.22
CA ASP A 3 -29.46 1.60 -7.04
C ASP A 3 -30.28 2.89 -6.81
N HIS A 4 -29.83 3.80 -5.93
CA HIS A 4 -30.56 5.02 -5.56
C HIS A 4 -29.80 6.31 -5.93
N GLY A 5 -28.87 6.24 -6.89
CA GLY A 5 -28.25 7.43 -7.49
C GLY A 5 -27.07 8.02 -6.71
N ILE A 6 -26.41 7.25 -5.84
CA ILE A 6 -25.09 7.62 -5.30
C ILE A 6 -24.07 7.44 -6.42
N GLU A 7 -23.24 8.44 -6.68
CA GLU A 7 -22.14 8.30 -7.63
C GLU A 7 -21.12 7.30 -7.06
N ILE A 8 -20.80 6.24 -7.80
CA ILE A 8 -19.97 5.13 -7.31
C ILE A 8 -18.56 5.55 -6.83
N ASN A 9 -18.07 6.65 -7.39
CA ASN A 9 -16.77 7.25 -7.12
C ASN A 9 -16.84 8.46 -6.18
N GLU A 10 -17.99 8.73 -5.55
CA GLU A 10 -18.08 9.75 -4.51
C GLU A 10 -17.04 9.48 -3.41
N SER A 11 -16.42 10.57 -2.96
CA SER A 11 -15.41 10.56 -1.93
C SER A 11 -15.78 11.48 -0.77
N THR A 12 -15.27 11.17 0.41
CA THR A 12 -15.28 12.11 1.54
C THR A 12 -14.38 13.33 1.27
N ASN A 13 -14.39 14.32 2.16
CA ASN A 13 -13.61 15.57 2.01
C ASN A 13 -12.08 15.36 1.89
N ASP A 14 -11.57 14.24 2.38
CA ASP A 14 -10.17 13.82 2.26
C ASP A 14 -9.89 12.97 1.00
N GLY A 15 -10.88 12.75 0.15
CA GLY A 15 -10.77 11.94 -1.06
C GLY A 15 -10.91 10.43 -0.82
N THR A 16 -11.34 9.98 0.36
CA THR A 16 -11.55 8.55 0.62
C THR A 16 -12.84 8.05 -0.05
N THR A 17 -12.73 7.01 -0.88
CA THR A 17 -13.88 6.40 -1.59
C THR A 17 -14.41 5.14 -0.89
N ALA A 18 -15.61 4.69 -1.29
CA ALA A 18 -16.16 3.41 -0.83
C ALA A 18 -15.25 2.21 -1.11
N LEU A 19 -14.53 2.23 -2.25
CA LEU A 19 -13.58 1.18 -2.62
C LEU A 19 -12.41 1.11 -1.63
N MET A 20 -11.88 2.26 -1.19
CA MET A 20 -10.82 2.30 -0.19
C MET A 20 -11.26 1.70 1.15
N TYR A 21 -12.48 2.01 1.61
CA TYR A 21 -13.04 1.38 2.81
C TYR A 21 -13.22 -0.13 2.66
N ALA A 22 -13.73 -0.59 1.50
CA ALA A 22 -13.88 -2.01 1.24
C ALA A 22 -12.52 -2.75 1.24
N ALA A 23 -11.50 -2.14 0.63
CA ALA A 23 -10.13 -2.64 0.60
C ALA A 23 -9.51 -2.72 2.01
N ALA A 24 -9.65 -1.67 2.82
CA ALA A 24 -9.15 -1.62 4.20
C ALA A 24 -9.78 -2.66 5.14
N ASN A 25 -11.01 -3.10 4.84
CA ASN A 25 -11.76 -4.09 5.62
C ASN A 25 -11.74 -5.50 5.02
N ASN A 26 -10.95 -5.75 3.97
CA ASN A 26 -10.88 -7.04 3.28
C ASN A 26 -12.24 -7.55 2.75
N ASN A 27 -13.16 -6.64 2.45
CA ASN A 27 -14.51 -7.00 2.00
C ASN A 27 -14.52 -7.24 0.49
N ILE A 28 -14.04 -8.41 0.06
CA ILE A 28 -13.89 -8.77 -1.36
C ILE A 28 -15.21 -8.68 -2.11
N ASN A 29 -16.31 -9.08 -1.49
CA ASN A 29 -17.64 -9.00 -2.10
C ASN A 29 -18.02 -7.54 -2.40
N MET A 30 -17.73 -6.63 -1.48
CA MET A 30 -17.97 -5.20 -1.69
C MET A 30 -17.00 -4.61 -2.73
N ILE A 31 -15.72 -4.97 -2.71
CA ILE A 31 -14.75 -4.54 -3.73
C ILE A 31 -15.26 -4.96 -5.12
N GLN A 32 -15.67 -6.21 -5.27
CA GLN A 32 -16.18 -6.73 -6.55
C GLN A 32 -17.49 -6.03 -6.95
N LEU A 33 -18.43 -5.85 -6.03
CA LEU A 33 -19.68 -5.13 -6.28
C LEU A 33 -19.43 -3.71 -6.77
N LEU A 34 -18.53 -2.97 -6.12
CA LEU A 34 -18.20 -1.60 -6.48
C LEU A 34 -17.58 -1.52 -7.88
N ILE A 35 -16.64 -2.42 -8.20
CA ILE A 35 -16.01 -2.49 -9.52
C ILE A 35 -17.04 -2.84 -10.60
N ASP A 36 -17.96 -3.77 -10.33
CA ASP A 36 -19.02 -4.14 -11.28
C ASP A 36 -19.99 -2.98 -11.57
N HIS A 37 -20.06 -1.99 -10.66
CA HIS A 37 -20.83 -0.75 -10.83
C HIS A 37 -19.97 0.45 -11.28
N GLY A 38 -18.73 0.21 -11.72
CA GLY A 38 -17.88 1.23 -12.33
C GLY A 38 -16.95 1.98 -11.36
N ALA A 39 -16.68 1.43 -10.18
CA ALA A 39 -15.69 2.02 -9.29
C ALA A 39 -14.31 2.09 -9.95
N GLU A 40 -13.71 3.27 -9.93
CA GLU A 40 -12.34 3.50 -10.40
C GLU A 40 -11.33 2.93 -9.41
N LEU A 41 -10.27 2.30 -9.92
CA LEU A 41 -9.27 1.59 -9.10
C LEU A 41 -8.05 2.45 -8.73
N ASP A 42 -7.80 3.48 -9.53
CA ASP A 42 -6.68 4.41 -9.48
C ASP A 42 -7.03 5.73 -8.77
N VAL A 43 -8.19 5.79 -8.12
CA VAL A 43 -8.57 6.89 -7.23
C VAL A 43 -7.56 7.09 -6.09
N THR A 44 -7.38 8.34 -5.68
CA THR A 44 -6.47 8.71 -4.59
C THR A 44 -7.14 9.65 -3.62
N THR A 45 -6.76 9.56 -2.34
CA THR A 45 -7.06 10.60 -1.37
C THR A 45 -6.32 11.90 -1.71
N ASN A 46 -6.60 12.97 -0.97
CA ASN A 46 -5.86 14.24 -1.08
C ASN A 46 -4.36 14.09 -0.81
N ASP A 47 -3.97 13.03 -0.08
CA ASP A 47 -2.57 12.66 0.19
C ASP A 47 -1.98 11.70 -0.85
N GLY A 48 -2.72 11.36 -1.91
CA GLY A 48 -2.25 10.44 -2.95
C GLY A 48 -2.39 8.95 -2.59
N VAL A 49 -3.15 8.60 -1.54
CA VAL A 49 -3.22 7.20 -1.08
C VAL A 49 -4.27 6.42 -1.89
N THR A 50 -3.87 5.28 -2.47
CA THR A 50 -4.73 4.43 -3.32
C THR A 50 -5.48 3.35 -2.52
N PRO A 51 -6.52 2.70 -3.07
CA PRO A 51 -7.16 1.54 -2.44
C PRO A 51 -6.19 0.40 -2.10
N LEU A 52 -5.18 0.16 -2.94
CA LEU A 52 -4.14 -0.85 -2.68
C LEU A 52 -3.33 -0.48 -1.43
N MET A 53 -2.93 0.78 -1.28
CA MET A 53 -2.20 1.26 -0.11
C MET A 53 -3.03 1.15 1.17
N PHE A 54 -4.33 1.44 1.13
CA PHE A 54 -5.25 1.19 2.25
C PHE A 54 -5.27 -0.28 2.66
N ALA A 55 -5.36 -1.22 1.70
CA ALA A 55 -5.31 -2.65 2.00
C ALA A 55 -3.96 -3.06 2.60
N CYS A 56 -2.84 -2.51 2.09
CA CYS A 56 -1.50 -2.76 2.60
C CYS A 56 -1.33 -2.26 4.05
N GLN A 57 -1.71 -1.02 4.32
CA GLN A 57 -1.64 -0.40 5.65
C GLN A 57 -2.44 -1.20 6.69
N ASN A 58 -3.58 -1.76 6.29
CA ASN A 58 -4.47 -2.53 7.18
C ASN A 58 -4.16 -4.04 7.20
N GLY A 59 -3.15 -4.51 6.46
CA GLY A 59 -2.75 -5.91 6.48
C GLY A 59 -3.73 -6.88 5.79
N GLN A 60 -4.49 -6.41 4.79
CA GLN A 60 -5.57 -7.17 4.15
C GLN A 60 -5.11 -7.95 2.91
N LEU A 61 -4.49 -9.11 3.13
CA LEU A 61 -3.85 -9.89 2.07
C LEU A 61 -4.78 -10.27 0.90
N GLU A 62 -6.03 -10.63 1.16
CA GLU A 62 -6.93 -11.06 0.08
C GLU A 62 -7.39 -9.87 -0.77
N ALA A 63 -7.63 -8.69 -0.16
CA ALA A 63 -7.89 -7.46 -0.90
C ALA A 63 -6.69 -7.05 -1.75
N ILE A 64 -5.47 -7.14 -1.21
CA ILE A 64 -4.22 -6.86 -1.93
C ILE A 64 -4.10 -7.78 -3.17
N LYS A 65 -4.25 -9.09 -2.98
CA LYS A 65 -4.25 -10.08 -4.08
C LYS A 65 -5.30 -9.75 -5.13
N PHE A 66 -6.51 -9.39 -4.70
CA PHE A 66 -7.60 -9.07 -5.59
C PHE A 66 -7.32 -7.82 -6.42
N LEU A 67 -6.87 -6.73 -5.79
CA LEU A 67 -6.56 -5.46 -6.46
C LEU A 67 -5.39 -5.62 -7.43
N ILE A 68 -4.33 -6.34 -7.06
CA ILE A 68 -3.19 -6.61 -7.96
C ILE A 68 -3.63 -7.42 -9.20
N LYS A 69 -4.57 -8.37 -9.05
CA LYS A 69 -5.17 -9.08 -10.20
C LYS A 69 -5.94 -8.16 -11.14
N LYS A 70 -6.46 -7.03 -10.64
CA LYS A 70 -7.10 -5.98 -11.44
C LYS A 70 -6.11 -5.02 -12.08
N LYS A 71 -4.79 -5.31 -12.02
CA LYS A 71 -3.69 -4.57 -12.66
C LYS A 71 -3.56 -3.10 -12.22
N VAL A 72 -3.86 -2.81 -10.96
CA VAL A 72 -3.52 -1.51 -10.36
C VAL A 72 -2.00 -1.30 -10.36
N ASP A 73 -1.56 -0.04 -10.38
CA ASP A 73 -0.14 0.26 -10.27
C ASP A 73 0.37 -0.04 -8.85
N ILE A 74 1.10 -1.15 -8.73
CA ILE A 74 1.69 -1.59 -7.46
C ILE A 74 2.81 -0.65 -6.96
N ASN A 75 3.42 0.09 -7.89
CA ASN A 75 4.56 0.98 -7.65
C ASN A 75 4.17 2.45 -7.54
N PHE A 76 2.88 2.78 -7.53
CA PHE A 76 2.41 4.13 -7.27
C PHE A 76 2.99 4.67 -5.96
N HIS A 77 3.27 5.99 -5.94
CA HIS A 77 3.75 6.71 -4.77
C HIS A 77 2.71 7.75 -4.36
N ASP A 78 2.39 7.76 -3.08
CA ASP A 78 1.57 8.84 -2.52
C ASP A 78 2.37 10.16 -2.45
N ASN A 79 1.73 11.23 -1.98
CA ASN A 79 2.34 12.57 -1.95
C ASN A 79 3.53 12.68 -0.98
N LYS A 80 3.79 11.67 -0.16
CA LYS A 80 4.98 11.60 0.71
C LYS A 80 6.08 10.76 0.06
N GLY A 81 5.86 10.22 -1.14
CA GLY A 81 6.77 9.28 -1.79
C GLY A 81 6.65 7.86 -1.25
N TRP A 82 5.57 7.51 -0.54
CA TRP A 82 5.40 6.16 -0.02
C TRP A 82 4.73 5.25 -1.04
N ASN A 83 5.27 4.05 -1.21
CA ASN A 83 4.66 3.01 -2.04
C ASN A 83 3.93 1.94 -1.20
N SER A 84 3.27 1.01 -1.89
CA SER A 84 2.51 -0.09 -1.26
C SER A 84 3.34 -0.90 -0.23
N VAL A 85 4.64 -1.10 -0.46
CA VAL A 85 5.51 -1.84 0.46
C VAL A 85 5.72 -1.06 1.75
N MET A 86 5.97 0.25 1.67
CA MET A 86 6.12 1.10 2.86
C MET A 86 4.84 1.13 3.70
N HIS A 87 3.67 1.17 3.06
CA HIS A 87 2.38 1.05 3.75
C HIS A 87 2.23 -0.32 4.45
N ALA A 88 2.65 -1.41 3.81
CA ALA A 88 2.62 -2.75 4.40
C ALA A 88 3.58 -2.92 5.59
N VAL A 89 4.73 -2.23 5.59
CA VAL A 89 5.71 -2.27 6.69
C VAL A 89 5.08 -1.83 8.01
N ARG A 90 4.15 -0.87 8.02
CA ARG A 90 3.47 -0.44 9.25
C ARG A 90 2.71 -1.55 9.97
N ASN A 91 2.26 -2.58 9.24
CA ASN A 91 1.59 -3.74 9.82
C ASN A 91 2.57 -4.84 10.25
N GLY A 92 3.81 -4.81 9.77
CA GLY A 92 4.84 -5.82 10.06
C GLY A 92 4.60 -7.20 9.44
N ASN A 93 3.52 -7.39 8.68
CA ASN A 93 3.14 -8.68 8.11
C ASN A 93 4.03 -9.05 6.90
N GLU A 94 4.94 -10.00 7.11
CA GLU A 94 5.94 -10.37 6.11
C GLU A 94 5.29 -11.06 4.90
N LYS A 95 4.14 -11.73 5.07
CA LYS A 95 3.45 -12.39 3.94
C LYS A 95 2.99 -11.39 2.91
N ILE A 96 2.53 -10.21 3.34
CA ILE A 96 2.09 -9.14 2.43
C ILE A 96 3.29 -8.53 1.73
N ILE A 97 4.35 -8.22 2.46
CA ILE A 97 5.58 -7.65 1.89
C ILE A 97 6.16 -8.58 0.81
N LYS A 98 6.28 -9.88 1.12
CA LYS A 98 6.73 -10.90 0.16
C LYS A 98 5.83 -10.91 -1.08
N TYR A 99 4.51 -10.98 -0.87
CA TYR A 99 3.56 -10.98 -1.97
C TYR A 99 3.69 -9.76 -2.88
N LEU A 100 3.81 -8.56 -2.31
CA LEU A 100 3.99 -7.33 -3.08
C LEU A 100 5.27 -7.38 -3.93
N ILE A 101 6.41 -7.77 -3.34
CA ILE A 101 7.70 -7.80 -4.05
C ILE A 101 7.70 -8.89 -5.14
N ASP A 102 7.12 -10.06 -4.86
CA ASP A 102 6.94 -11.15 -5.84
C ASP A 102 6.11 -10.70 -7.06
N HIS A 103 5.26 -9.68 -6.90
CA HIS A 103 4.42 -9.11 -7.95
C HIS A 103 4.96 -7.78 -8.50
N GLY A 104 6.24 -7.49 -8.26
CA GLY A 104 6.96 -6.39 -8.90
C GLY A 104 6.98 -5.07 -8.13
N ALA A 105 6.58 -5.07 -6.84
CA ALA A 105 6.73 -3.88 -6.01
C ALA A 105 8.22 -3.57 -5.74
N ASN A 106 8.60 -2.30 -5.89
CA ASN A 106 9.95 -1.84 -5.65
C ASN A 106 10.24 -1.74 -4.14
N VAL A 107 11.03 -2.67 -3.62
CA VAL A 107 11.47 -2.69 -2.21
C VAL A 107 12.47 -1.58 -1.86
N ASN A 108 13.05 -0.92 -2.87
CA ASN A 108 14.11 0.09 -2.71
C ASN A 108 13.64 1.52 -3.00
N SER A 109 12.33 1.74 -3.20
CA SER A 109 11.77 3.09 -3.23
C SER A 109 12.10 3.85 -1.96
N SER A 110 12.18 5.19 -2.05
CA SER A 110 12.39 6.05 -0.90
C SER A 110 11.40 7.20 -0.90
N ASP A 111 10.98 7.57 0.30
CA ASP A 111 10.19 8.77 0.52
C ASP A 111 11.06 10.04 0.44
N GLU A 112 10.44 11.20 0.63
CA GLU A 112 11.11 12.51 0.56
C GLU A 112 12.19 12.69 1.64
N GLU A 113 12.11 11.95 2.75
CA GLU A 113 13.10 11.93 3.83
C GLU A 113 14.19 10.86 3.60
N GLY A 114 14.14 10.14 2.47
CA GLY A 114 15.09 9.10 2.11
C GLY A 114 14.84 7.75 2.80
N TYR A 115 13.73 7.59 3.53
CA TYR A 115 13.34 6.32 4.12
C TYR A 115 12.87 5.36 3.04
N ASN A 116 13.55 4.21 2.94
CA ASN A 116 13.05 3.05 2.22
C ASN A 116 12.28 2.10 3.17
N PRO A 117 11.59 1.06 2.67
CA PRO A 117 10.96 0.05 3.52
C PRO A 117 11.84 -0.52 4.64
N LEU A 118 13.14 -0.69 4.38
CA LEU A 118 14.10 -1.24 5.36
C LEU A 118 14.36 -0.26 6.52
N LEU A 119 14.58 1.02 6.22
CA LEU A 119 14.75 2.06 7.23
C LEU A 119 13.46 2.29 8.03
N LEU A 120 12.28 2.19 7.39
CA LEU A 120 10.99 2.24 8.11
C LEU A 120 10.83 1.06 9.07
N ALA A 121 11.17 -0.16 8.63
CA ALA A 121 11.11 -1.34 9.49
C ALA A 121 12.05 -1.22 10.70
N ALA A 122 13.24 -0.63 10.51
CA ALA A 122 14.18 -0.30 11.58
C ALA A 122 13.63 0.74 12.55
N LYS A 123 13.08 1.84 12.01
CA LYS A 123 12.40 2.91 12.78
C LYS A 123 11.26 2.37 13.66
N TYR A 124 10.56 1.34 13.20
CA TYR A 124 9.47 0.69 13.94
C TYR A 124 9.92 -0.52 14.79
N GLY A 125 11.19 -0.90 14.78
CA GLY A 125 11.70 -2.04 15.55
C GLY A 125 11.23 -3.42 15.07
N LEU A 126 10.88 -3.55 13.79
CA LEU A 126 10.27 -4.76 13.21
C LEU A 126 11.33 -5.76 12.73
N LEU A 127 11.96 -6.47 13.65
CA LEU A 127 13.11 -7.36 13.37
C LEU A 127 12.82 -8.41 12.28
N ASN A 128 11.64 -9.04 12.28
CA ASN A 128 11.30 -10.03 11.26
C ASN A 128 11.08 -9.40 9.89
N THR A 129 10.48 -8.21 9.85
CA THR A 129 10.32 -7.42 8.62
C THR A 129 11.67 -7.01 8.06
N ILE A 130 12.62 -6.57 8.90
CA ILE A 130 14.00 -6.25 8.48
C ILE A 130 14.65 -7.47 7.81
N LYS A 131 14.60 -8.64 8.46
CA LYS A 131 15.14 -9.90 7.89
C LYS A 131 14.49 -10.23 6.55
N CYS A 132 13.16 -10.16 6.49
CA CYS A 132 12.40 -10.39 5.27
C CYS A 132 12.80 -9.43 4.14
N LEU A 133 12.97 -8.14 4.42
CA LEU A 133 13.35 -7.16 3.41
C LEU A 133 14.78 -7.39 2.90
N ILE A 134 15.71 -7.75 3.79
CA ILE A 134 17.09 -8.12 3.42
C ILE A 134 17.10 -9.37 2.52
N GLU A 135 16.30 -10.40 2.85
CA GLU A 135 16.13 -11.60 2.01
C GLU A 135 15.65 -11.23 0.59
N TYR A 136 14.85 -10.18 0.47
CA TYR A 136 14.31 -9.66 -0.79
C TYR A 136 15.15 -8.52 -1.40
N LYS A 137 16.44 -8.45 -1.05
CA LYS A 137 17.42 -7.54 -1.64
C LYS A 137 17.11 -6.05 -1.42
N ALA A 138 16.49 -5.71 -0.29
CA ALA A 138 16.47 -4.33 0.16
C ALA A 138 17.92 -3.82 0.37
N ASP A 139 18.20 -2.61 -0.07
CA ASP A 139 19.52 -2.00 0.02
C ASP A 139 19.85 -1.64 1.48
N ILE A 140 20.71 -2.45 2.08
CA ILE A 140 21.21 -2.26 3.45
C ILE A 140 22.10 -1.01 3.61
N ASN A 141 22.68 -0.52 2.52
CA ASN A 141 23.55 0.65 2.52
C ASN A 141 22.79 1.95 2.26
N LYS A 142 21.48 1.87 1.98
CA LYS A 142 20.64 3.05 1.77
C LYS A 142 20.67 3.94 3.02
N LYS A 143 20.86 5.23 2.77
CA LYS A 143 20.88 6.26 3.79
C LYS A 143 19.67 7.19 3.66
N ASP A 144 19.16 7.64 4.80
CA ASP A 144 18.21 8.75 4.90
C ASP A 144 18.91 10.09 4.57
N ILE A 145 18.14 11.18 4.56
CA ILE A 145 18.68 12.54 4.31
C ILE A 145 19.72 13.00 5.34
N ASN A 146 19.76 12.37 6.52
CA ASN A 146 20.71 12.67 7.59
C ASN A 146 21.97 11.80 7.52
N GLY A 147 22.03 10.86 6.57
CA GLY A 147 23.14 9.93 6.39
C GLY A 147 23.06 8.66 7.23
N ASN A 148 21.95 8.40 7.94
CA ASN A 148 21.74 7.19 8.74
C ASN A 148 21.32 6.02 7.84
N ASN A 149 21.84 4.82 8.10
CA ASN A 149 21.37 3.58 7.49
C ASN A 149 20.79 2.64 8.57
N VAL A 150 20.52 1.38 8.21
CA VAL A 150 19.94 0.38 9.12
C VAL A 150 20.94 -0.27 10.09
N LEU A 151 22.23 0.05 9.98
CA LEU A 151 23.33 -0.55 10.75
C LEU A 151 23.71 0.34 11.95
#